data_AF-A0A3C0QY81-F1
#
_entry.id   AF-A0A3C0QY81-F1
#
_cell.length_a   1.000
_cell.length_b   1.000
_cell.length_c   1.000
_cell.angle_alpha   90.00
_cell.angle_beta   90.00
_cell.angle_gamma   90.00
#
_symmetry.space_group_name_H-M   'P 1'
#
loop_
_entity.id
_entity.type
_entity.pdbx_description
1 polymer ?
#
loop_
_entity_poly.entity_id
_entity_poly.type
_entity_poly.pdbx_seq_one_letter_code
_entity_poly.pdbx_strand_id
1 'polypeptide(L)'
;MLPSSVSGFGFTAHRVINRKAVFTLPPEMIGFYKKHIEYLSERAIDPDRRAHAIPGEAPRHYIDVEYFGQIPFDSIPRRWDQAIAKFSEDTLNKFGVLPWHINLMMSRLTQAFVDQDLDRILSLSAHIGHYISDACTPLHTTKHYNGRIPSERGIHALWETRIPELLGTEFDYFVGQASF
;
A
#
# COMPACT_ATOMS: atom_id res chain seq x y z
N MET A 1 -20.77 4.27 31.35
CA MET A 1 -20.20 3.62 30.16
C MET A 1 -19.34 4.64 29.44
N LEU A 2 -18.02 4.48 29.46
CA LEU A 2 -17.10 5.33 28.72
C LEU A 2 -17.13 4.94 27.23
N PRO A 3 -16.96 5.89 26.29
CA PRO A 3 -16.99 5.60 24.86
C PRO A 3 -15.79 4.74 24.50
N SER A 4 -16.04 3.61 23.83
CA SER A 4 -15.01 2.80 23.19
C SER A 4 -14.33 3.65 22.13
N SER A 5 -13.09 4.08 22.41
CA SER A 5 -12.17 4.59 21.40
C SER A 5 -12.03 3.54 20.30
N VAL A 6 -12.50 3.84 19.10
CA VAL A 6 -12.24 3.05 17.90
C VAL A 6 -10.77 3.26 17.55
N SER A 7 -9.89 2.49 18.18
CA SER A 7 -8.52 2.33 17.73
C SER A 7 -8.53 1.23 16.67
N GLY A 8 -8.56 1.65 15.40
CA GLY A 8 -8.36 0.75 14.26
C GLY A 8 -6.90 0.30 14.26
N PHE A 9 -6.66 -0.83 14.91
CA PHE A 9 -5.35 -1.42 15.06
C PHE A 9 -5.01 -2.18 13.76
N GLY A 10 -4.03 -1.70 12.98
CA GLY A 10 -3.70 -2.10 11.60
C GLY A 10 -3.11 -0.94 10.79
N PHE A 11 -3.51 0.28 11.16
CA PHE A 11 -3.06 1.53 10.56
C PHE A 11 -1.61 1.92 10.93
N THR A 12 -1.07 1.37 12.00
CA THR A 12 0.23 1.78 12.57
C THR A 12 1.39 1.56 11.59
N ALA A 13 1.42 0.42 10.90
CA ALA A 13 2.51 0.08 9.99
C ALA A 13 2.61 1.08 8.83
N HIS A 14 1.50 1.39 8.16
CA HIS A 14 1.49 2.35 7.05
C HIS A 14 2.00 3.73 7.45
N ARG A 15 1.62 4.22 8.64
CA ARG A 15 2.09 5.50 9.18
C ARG A 15 3.60 5.48 9.39
N VAL A 16 4.11 4.44 10.03
CA VAL A 16 5.54 4.28 10.31
C VAL A 16 6.34 4.16 9.02
N ILE A 17 5.91 3.31 8.09
CA ILE A 17 6.60 3.11 6.80
C ILE A 17 6.66 4.41 6.00
N ASN A 18 5.54 5.14 5.87
CA ASN A 18 5.54 6.44 5.18
C ASN A 18 6.45 7.46 5.86
N ARG A 19 6.40 7.54 7.20
CA ARG A 19 7.30 8.41 7.97
C ARG A 19 8.76 8.09 7.71
N LYS A 20 9.13 6.80 7.73
CA LYS A 20 10.51 6.34 7.57
C LYS A 20 10.99 6.54 6.13
N ALA A 21 10.15 6.32 5.14
CA ALA A 21 10.47 6.53 3.72
C ALA A 21 10.92 7.96 3.42
N VAL A 22 10.41 8.97 4.14
CA VAL A 22 10.88 10.36 3.98
C VAL A 22 12.39 10.49 4.22
N PHE A 23 12.97 9.71 5.13
CA PHE A 23 14.39 9.77 5.45
C PHE A 23 15.28 9.02 4.44
N THR A 24 14.69 8.26 3.52
CA THR A 24 15.42 7.55 2.46
C THR A 24 15.33 8.26 1.10
N LEU A 25 14.66 9.41 1.03
CA LEU A 25 14.53 10.19 -0.20
C LEU A 25 15.85 10.86 -0.59
N PRO A 26 16.06 11.14 -1.91
CA PRO A 26 17.20 11.91 -2.38
C PRO A 26 17.32 13.28 -1.71
N PRO A 27 18.56 13.84 -1.59
CA PRO A 27 18.80 15.14 -0.96
C PRO A 27 17.96 16.29 -1.53
N GLU A 28 17.63 16.24 -2.82
CA GLU A 28 16.84 17.25 -3.52
C GLU A 28 15.36 17.25 -3.10
N MET A 29 14.85 16.12 -2.58
CA MET A 29 13.45 15.93 -2.21
C MET A 29 13.24 15.92 -0.69
N ILE A 30 14.19 15.41 0.07
CA ILE A 30 14.04 15.18 1.52
C ILE A 30 13.64 16.44 2.29
N GLY A 31 14.17 17.62 1.92
CA GLY A 31 13.84 18.88 2.58
C GLY A 31 12.35 19.25 2.46
N PHE A 32 11.76 19.05 1.29
CA PHE A 32 10.33 19.23 1.05
C PHE A 32 9.49 18.24 1.87
N TYR A 33 9.78 16.94 1.74
CA TYR A 33 8.98 15.90 2.40
C TYR A 33 9.11 15.94 3.93
N LYS A 34 10.26 16.29 4.49
CA LYS A 34 10.43 16.46 5.94
C LYS A 34 9.55 17.56 6.52
N LYS A 35 9.29 18.66 5.79
CA LYS A 35 8.36 19.71 6.22
C LYS A 35 6.91 19.20 6.33
N HIS A 36 6.55 18.16 5.58
CA HIS A 36 5.20 17.62 5.51
C HIS A 36 5.07 16.22 6.12
N ILE A 37 6.07 15.78 6.90
CA ILE A 37 6.18 14.39 7.37
C ILE A 37 4.98 13.93 8.19
N GLU A 38 4.39 14.80 9.01
CA GLU A 38 3.20 14.46 9.80
C GLU A 38 1.98 14.23 8.90
N TYR A 39 1.77 15.08 7.89
CA TYR A 39 0.70 14.90 6.92
C TYR A 39 0.84 13.56 6.18
N LEU A 40 2.03 13.28 5.66
CA LEU A 40 2.28 12.04 4.92
C LEU A 40 2.05 10.81 5.79
N SER A 41 2.50 10.86 7.04
CA SER A 41 2.33 9.79 8.01
C SER A 41 0.86 9.59 8.35
N GLU A 42 0.11 10.66 8.65
CA GLU A 42 -1.28 10.57 9.10
C GLU A 42 -2.26 10.18 7.99
N ARG A 43 -1.99 10.63 6.76
CA ARG A 43 -2.83 10.39 5.57
C ARG A 43 -2.50 9.07 4.86
N ALA A 44 -1.44 8.37 5.29
CA ALA A 44 -1.06 7.05 4.78
C ALA A 44 -2.13 5.95 4.98
N ILE A 45 -3.18 6.20 5.77
CA ILE A 45 -4.21 5.20 6.10
C ILE A 45 -5.57 5.54 5.48
N ASP A 46 -5.64 6.63 4.72
CA ASP A 46 -6.89 7.01 4.05
C ASP A 46 -7.34 6.05 2.95
N PRO A 47 -6.45 5.33 2.25
CA PRO A 47 -6.88 4.26 1.36
C PRO A 47 -7.71 3.19 2.09
N ASP A 48 -7.24 2.67 3.22
CA ASP A 48 -8.02 1.69 4.00
C ASP A 48 -9.36 2.25 4.47
N ARG A 49 -9.35 3.50 4.97
CA ARG A 49 -10.56 4.16 5.47
C ARG A 49 -11.64 4.27 4.39
N ARG A 50 -11.24 4.40 3.12
CA ARG A 50 -12.18 4.52 2.00
C ARG A 50 -12.39 3.20 1.24
N ALA A 51 -11.67 2.13 1.56
CA ALA A 51 -11.80 0.82 0.92
C ALA A 51 -13.23 0.27 0.94
N HIS A 52 -13.94 0.47 2.06
CA HIS A 52 -15.35 0.07 2.21
C HIS A 52 -16.36 1.12 1.78
N ALA A 53 -15.93 2.38 1.60
CA ALA A 53 -16.81 3.51 1.30
C ALA A 53 -16.86 3.86 -0.20
N ILE A 54 -15.80 3.55 -0.94
CA ILE A 54 -15.66 3.91 -2.36
C ILE A 54 -15.69 2.63 -3.20
N PRO A 55 -16.69 2.48 -4.10
CA PRO A 55 -16.71 1.38 -5.05
C PRO A 55 -15.42 1.32 -5.88
N GLY A 56 -14.83 0.12 -5.95
CA GLY A 56 -13.58 -0.12 -6.67
C GLY A 56 -12.30 0.31 -5.95
N GLU A 57 -12.37 0.77 -4.70
CA GLU A 57 -11.17 1.01 -3.89
C GLU A 57 -10.55 -0.29 -3.39
N ALA A 58 -11.34 -1.19 -2.78
CA ALA A 58 -10.82 -2.40 -2.15
C ALA A 58 -9.87 -3.24 -3.05
N PRO A 59 -10.15 -3.46 -4.35
CA PRO A 59 -9.24 -4.21 -5.23
C PRO A 59 -7.88 -3.55 -5.46
N ARG A 60 -7.69 -2.29 -5.08
CA ARG A 60 -6.43 -1.56 -5.24
C ARG A 60 -5.41 -1.91 -4.16
N HIS A 61 -5.80 -2.64 -3.12
CA HIS A 61 -4.97 -3.01 -1.98
C HIS A 61 -4.33 -4.39 -2.10
N TYR A 62 -4.68 -5.18 -3.11
CA TYR A 62 -4.16 -6.54 -3.22
C TYR A 62 -4.03 -7.00 -4.68
N ILE A 63 -3.38 -8.15 -4.85
CA ILE A 63 -3.40 -8.95 -6.06
C ILE A 63 -3.35 -10.44 -5.69
N ASP A 64 -4.40 -11.18 -6.01
CA ASP A 64 -4.44 -12.62 -5.82
C ASP A 64 -3.77 -13.33 -7.01
N VAL A 65 -2.43 -13.33 -7.01
CA VAL A 65 -1.60 -13.76 -8.15
C VAL A 65 -1.93 -15.17 -8.66
N GLU A 66 -2.45 -16.05 -7.80
CA GLU A 66 -2.81 -17.42 -8.18
C GLU A 66 -3.98 -17.50 -9.17
N TYR A 67 -4.77 -16.44 -9.35
CA TYR A 67 -5.79 -16.39 -10.40
C TYR A 67 -5.22 -15.95 -11.76
N PHE A 68 -4.01 -15.38 -11.79
CA PHE A 68 -3.42 -14.79 -13.01
C PHE A 68 -2.24 -15.60 -13.56
N GLY A 69 -1.64 -16.48 -12.76
CA GLY A 69 -0.51 -17.29 -13.20
C GLY A 69 -0.11 -18.36 -12.20
N GLN A 70 1.00 -19.04 -12.55
CA GLN A 70 1.68 -20.00 -11.68
C GLN A 70 3.09 -19.48 -11.41
N ILE A 71 3.68 -19.88 -10.29
CA ILE A 71 5.08 -19.58 -9.92
C ILE A 71 6.00 -19.92 -11.11
N PRO A 72 6.92 -19.01 -11.51
CA PRO A 72 7.34 -17.77 -10.84
C PRO A 72 6.52 -16.50 -11.16
N PHE A 73 5.33 -16.65 -11.75
CA PHE A 73 4.38 -15.57 -12.12
C PHE A 73 4.83 -14.66 -13.27
N ASP A 74 5.76 -15.13 -14.11
CA ASP A 74 6.26 -14.39 -15.29
C ASP A 74 5.19 -14.09 -16.35
N SER A 75 4.04 -14.75 -16.27
CA SER A 75 2.97 -14.61 -17.25
C SER A 75 2.07 -13.40 -16.99
N ILE A 76 2.18 -12.72 -15.86
CA ILE A 76 1.35 -11.56 -15.51
C ILE A 76 1.87 -10.31 -16.23
N PRO A 77 1.10 -9.69 -17.14
CA PRO A 77 1.56 -8.51 -17.88
C PRO A 77 1.78 -7.31 -16.97
N ARG A 78 2.91 -6.62 -17.14
CA ARG A 78 3.22 -5.39 -16.37
C ARG A 78 2.37 -4.20 -16.81
N ARG A 79 1.96 -4.15 -18.08
CA ARG A 79 1.13 -3.07 -18.62
C ARG A 79 -0.36 -3.38 -18.45
N TRP A 80 -1.14 -2.37 -18.09
CA TRP A 80 -2.57 -2.50 -17.83
C TRP A 80 -3.38 -2.90 -19.08
N ASP A 81 -3.07 -2.32 -20.23
CA ASP A 81 -3.71 -2.65 -21.52
C ASP A 81 -3.53 -4.14 -21.88
N GLN A 82 -2.33 -4.67 -21.69
CA GLN A 82 -2.03 -6.08 -21.91
C GLN A 82 -2.69 -6.99 -20.86
N ALA A 83 -2.78 -6.54 -19.61
CA ALA A 83 -3.47 -7.27 -18.56
C ALA A 83 -4.98 -7.39 -18.88
N ILE A 84 -5.63 -6.30 -19.30
CA ILE A 84 -7.03 -6.32 -19.74
C ILE A 84 -7.20 -7.27 -20.92
N ALA A 85 -6.36 -7.16 -21.94
CA ALA A 85 -6.45 -8.02 -23.12
C ALA A 85 -6.34 -9.51 -22.77
N LYS A 86 -5.57 -9.85 -21.72
CA LYS A 86 -5.34 -11.22 -21.28
C LYS A 86 -6.39 -11.76 -20.30
N PHE A 87 -6.84 -10.95 -19.35
CA PHE A 87 -7.66 -11.42 -18.22
C PHE A 87 -9.07 -10.82 -18.17
N SER A 88 -9.36 -9.78 -18.96
CA SER A 88 -10.50 -8.86 -18.84
C SER A 88 -10.44 -7.95 -17.61
N GLU A 89 -11.02 -6.75 -17.74
CA GLU A 89 -11.06 -5.75 -16.68
C GLU A 89 -11.89 -6.21 -15.46
N ASP A 90 -12.99 -6.94 -15.68
CA ASP A 90 -13.84 -7.45 -14.61
C ASP A 90 -13.09 -8.46 -13.71
N THR A 91 -12.34 -9.38 -14.32
CA THR A 91 -11.50 -10.35 -13.59
C THR A 91 -10.42 -9.64 -12.78
N LEU A 92 -9.76 -8.63 -13.38
CA LEU A 92 -8.73 -7.84 -12.71
C LEU A 92 -9.31 -7.11 -11.48
N ASN A 93 -10.44 -6.42 -11.65
CA ASN A 93 -11.10 -5.74 -10.54
C ASN A 93 -11.63 -6.70 -9.47
N LYS A 94 -11.91 -7.96 -9.81
CA LYS A 94 -12.33 -8.99 -8.84
C LYS A 94 -11.17 -9.52 -8.00
N PHE A 95 -10.04 -9.81 -8.63
CA PHE A 95 -8.89 -10.49 -7.99
C PHE A 95 -7.72 -9.56 -7.66
N GLY A 96 -7.90 -8.26 -7.81
CA GLY A 96 -6.97 -7.24 -7.34
C GLY A 96 -6.11 -6.64 -8.45
N VAL A 97 -5.89 -5.33 -8.33
CA VAL A 97 -5.23 -4.49 -9.34
C VAL A 97 -4.04 -3.71 -8.80
N LEU A 98 -3.60 -4.01 -7.58
CA LEU A 98 -2.60 -3.25 -6.84
C LEU A 98 -1.36 -2.84 -7.67
N PRO A 99 -0.66 -3.74 -8.40
CA PRO A 99 0.54 -3.36 -9.15
C PRO A 99 0.26 -2.29 -10.24
N TRP A 100 -0.86 -2.39 -10.93
CA TRP A 100 -1.24 -1.41 -11.95
C TRP A 100 -1.74 -0.12 -11.33
N HIS A 101 -2.38 -0.19 -10.16
CA HIS A 101 -2.77 1.01 -9.42
C HIS A 101 -1.57 1.83 -8.96
N ILE A 102 -0.49 1.18 -8.49
CA ILE A 102 0.77 1.84 -8.14
C ILE A 102 1.34 2.60 -9.35
N ASN A 103 1.36 1.98 -10.53
CA ASN A 103 1.84 2.63 -11.76
C ASN A 103 1.00 3.87 -12.12
N LEU A 104 -0.33 3.79 -11.99
CA LEU A 104 -1.23 4.91 -12.20
C LEU A 104 -0.99 6.04 -11.18
N MET A 105 -0.83 5.68 -9.91
CA MET A 105 -0.53 6.63 -8.83
C MET A 105 0.80 7.34 -9.07
N MET A 106 1.83 6.62 -9.52
CA MET A 106 3.13 7.19 -9.85
C MET A 106 3.00 8.22 -10.98
N SER A 107 2.31 7.87 -12.08
CA SER A 107 2.05 8.80 -13.19
C SER A 107 1.29 10.05 -12.72
N ARG A 108 0.29 9.90 -11.86
CA ARG A 108 -0.47 11.04 -11.29
C ARG A 108 0.40 11.91 -10.40
N LEU A 109 1.28 11.31 -9.60
CA LEU A 109 2.20 12.04 -8.74
C LEU A 109 3.22 12.82 -9.57
N THR A 110 3.79 12.20 -10.61
CA THR A 110 4.66 12.89 -11.57
C THR A 110 3.94 14.09 -12.19
N GLN A 111 2.69 13.92 -12.63
CA GLN A 111 1.94 15.04 -13.19
C GLN A 111 1.69 16.14 -12.16
N ALA A 112 1.38 15.80 -10.91
CA ALA A 112 1.20 16.79 -9.85
C ALA A 112 2.47 17.61 -9.59
N PHE A 113 3.67 16.99 -9.71
CA PHE A 113 4.94 17.70 -9.67
C PHE A 113 5.15 18.64 -10.86
N VAL A 114 4.81 18.20 -12.08
CA VAL A 114 4.85 19.03 -13.29
C VAL A 114 3.94 20.25 -13.15
N ASP A 115 2.72 20.04 -12.64
CA ASP A 115 1.72 21.08 -12.44
C ASP A 115 2.01 21.96 -11.21
N GLN A 116 3.02 21.62 -10.41
CA GLN A 116 3.37 22.28 -9.15
C GLN A 116 2.20 22.36 -8.14
N ASP A 117 1.29 21.38 -8.18
CA ASP A 117 0.13 21.30 -7.30
C ASP A 117 0.51 20.65 -5.97
N LEU A 118 0.77 21.49 -4.96
CA LEU A 118 1.21 21.07 -3.63
C LEU A 118 0.24 20.08 -2.98
N ASP A 119 -1.06 20.36 -3.00
CA ASP A 119 -2.06 19.53 -2.31
C ASP A 119 -2.16 18.14 -2.97
N ARG A 120 -2.08 18.08 -4.30
CA ARG A 120 -2.02 16.81 -5.04
C ARG A 120 -0.73 16.07 -4.79
N ILE A 121 0.42 16.75 -4.76
CA ILE A 121 1.71 16.12 -4.45
C ILE A 121 1.63 15.44 -3.09
N LEU A 122 1.18 16.15 -2.04
CA LEU A 122 1.13 15.61 -0.69
C LEU A 122 0.14 14.44 -0.57
N SER A 123 -1.07 14.60 -1.09
CA SER A 123 -2.11 13.56 -1.00
C SER A 123 -1.73 12.29 -1.80
N LEU A 124 -1.22 12.46 -3.03
CA LEU A 124 -0.77 11.32 -3.84
C LEU A 124 0.46 10.64 -3.24
N SER A 125 1.38 11.39 -2.63
CA SER A 125 2.56 10.82 -1.96
C SER A 125 2.20 9.98 -0.74
N ALA A 126 1.28 10.45 0.10
CA ALA A 126 0.79 9.67 1.24
C ALA A 126 0.09 8.38 0.80
N HIS A 127 -0.74 8.47 -0.25
CA HIS A 127 -1.50 7.33 -0.74
C HIS A 127 -0.65 6.33 -1.53
N ILE A 128 0.31 6.78 -2.36
CA ILE A 128 1.17 5.84 -3.09
C ILE A 128 2.08 5.06 -2.12
N GLY A 129 2.55 5.70 -1.04
CA GLY A 129 3.30 5.01 0.01
C GLY A 129 2.50 3.92 0.72
N HIS A 130 1.18 4.11 0.87
CA HIS A 130 0.28 3.06 1.35
C HIS A 130 0.23 1.85 0.41
N TYR A 131 -0.10 2.05 -0.87
CA TYR A 131 -0.22 0.94 -1.82
C TYR A 131 1.13 0.21 -2.04
N ILE A 132 2.25 0.93 -2.02
CA ILE A 132 3.57 0.28 -2.07
C ILE A 132 3.79 -0.61 -0.83
N SER A 133 3.38 -0.14 0.35
CA SER A 133 3.44 -0.94 1.59
C SER A 133 2.55 -2.19 1.53
N ASP A 134 1.34 -2.09 0.95
CA ASP A 134 0.47 -3.24 0.68
C ASP A 134 1.18 -4.25 -0.23
N ALA A 135 1.83 -3.77 -1.29
CA ALA A 135 2.53 -4.66 -2.23
C ALA A 135 3.75 -5.37 -1.60
N CYS A 136 4.31 -4.79 -0.54
CA CYS A 136 5.36 -5.41 0.27
C CYS A 136 4.81 -6.36 1.35
N THR A 137 3.49 -6.47 1.51
CA THR A 137 2.84 -7.39 2.45
C THR A 137 2.51 -8.70 1.73
N PRO A 138 3.17 -9.83 2.06
CA PRO A 138 2.96 -11.09 1.34
C PRO A 138 1.50 -11.53 1.29
N LEU A 139 0.75 -11.30 2.38
CA LEU A 139 -0.66 -11.66 2.50
C LEU A 139 -1.60 -10.82 1.61
N HIS A 140 -1.15 -9.68 1.07
CA HIS A 140 -1.88 -8.90 0.06
C HIS A 140 -1.56 -9.35 -1.37
N THR A 141 -0.71 -10.36 -1.53
CA THR A 141 -0.27 -10.87 -2.84
C THR A 141 -0.70 -12.33 -3.07
N THR A 142 -1.73 -12.80 -2.37
CA THR A 142 -2.20 -14.19 -2.44
C THR A 142 -3.68 -14.30 -2.10
N LYS A 143 -4.38 -15.19 -2.79
CA LYS A 143 -5.77 -15.56 -2.43
C LYS A 143 -5.90 -16.15 -1.03
N HIS A 144 -4.79 -16.57 -0.42
CA HIS A 144 -4.73 -17.16 0.92
C HIS A 144 -4.45 -16.11 2.01
N TYR A 145 -4.83 -14.86 1.75
CA TYR A 145 -4.57 -13.68 2.58
C TYR A 145 -4.80 -13.91 4.08
N ASN A 146 -5.87 -14.64 4.45
CA ASN A 146 -6.24 -14.92 5.84
C ASN A 146 -6.21 -16.43 6.16
N GLY A 147 -5.19 -17.13 5.68
CA GLY A 147 -4.96 -18.56 5.93
C GLY A 147 -5.46 -19.47 4.80
N ARG A 148 -4.80 -20.63 4.65
CA ARG A 148 -5.16 -21.67 3.66
C ARG A 148 -6.21 -22.63 4.21
N ILE A 149 -6.14 -22.91 5.52
CA ILE A 149 -7.09 -23.79 6.23
C ILE A 149 -7.75 -23.06 7.40
N PRO A 150 -8.92 -23.52 7.90
CA PRO A 150 -9.67 -22.81 8.95
C PRO A 150 -8.87 -22.50 10.22
N SER A 151 -7.93 -23.35 10.61
CA SER A 151 -7.08 -23.16 11.79
C SER A 151 -6.01 -22.07 11.64
N GLU A 152 -5.76 -21.59 10.42
CA GLU A 152 -4.81 -20.50 10.13
C GLU A 152 -5.48 -19.12 10.05
N ARG A 153 -6.82 -19.07 10.17
CA ARG A 153 -7.58 -17.81 10.10
C ARG A 153 -7.12 -16.86 11.21
N GLY A 154 -6.97 -15.59 10.85
CA GLY A 154 -6.45 -14.53 11.71
C GLY A 154 -4.99 -14.18 11.45
N ILE A 155 -4.27 -14.95 10.62
CA ILE A 155 -2.88 -14.65 10.25
C ILE A 155 -2.72 -13.27 9.60
N HIS A 156 -3.74 -12.82 8.85
CA HIS A 156 -3.73 -11.49 8.24
C HIS A 156 -3.69 -10.39 9.30
N ALA A 157 -4.63 -10.41 10.25
CA ALA A 157 -4.67 -9.44 11.34
C ALA A 157 -3.44 -9.58 12.27
N LEU A 158 -2.93 -10.79 12.47
CA LEU A 158 -1.69 -10.98 13.22
C LEU A 158 -0.52 -10.24 12.56
N TRP A 159 -0.37 -10.39 11.24
CA TRP A 159 0.71 -9.79 10.46
C TRP A 159 0.60 -8.27 10.35
N GLU A 160 -0.56 -7.77 9.93
CA GLU A 160 -0.74 -6.36 9.59
C GLU A 160 -0.90 -5.46 10.82
N THR A 161 -1.53 -6.00 11.87
CA THR A 161 -1.86 -5.25 13.07
C THR A 161 -0.95 -5.62 14.23
N ARG A 162 -1.04 -6.90 14.65
CA ARG A 162 -0.63 -7.26 16.00
C ARG A 162 0.90 -7.26 16.15
N ILE A 163 1.62 -7.74 15.14
CA ILE A 163 3.08 -7.75 15.14
C ILE A 163 3.64 -6.31 15.13
N PRO A 164 3.26 -5.41 14.20
CA PRO A 164 3.73 -4.03 14.20
C PRO A 164 3.42 -3.27 15.49
N GLU A 165 2.29 -3.54 16.13
CA GLU A 165 1.92 -2.85 17.36
C GLU A 165 2.65 -3.35 18.60
N LEU A 166 2.88 -4.66 18.70
CA LEU A 166 3.57 -5.24 19.84
C LEU A 166 5.08 -5.07 19.74
N LEU A 167 5.64 -5.25 18.55
CA LEU A 167 7.09 -5.39 18.33
C LEU A 167 7.66 -4.25 17.50
N GLY A 168 6.83 -3.35 16.97
CA GLY A 168 7.30 -2.30 16.07
C GLY A 168 8.32 -1.36 16.69
N THR A 169 8.34 -1.18 18.00
CA THR A 169 9.38 -0.39 18.71
C THR A 169 10.72 -1.11 18.80
N GLU A 170 10.75 -2.43 18.62
CA GLU A 170 11.94 -3.28 18.68
C GLU A 170 12.58 -3.51 17.31
N PHE A 171 11.90 -3.12 16.22
CA PHE A 171 12.42 -3.27 14.87
C PHE A 171 13.59 -2.32 14.61
N ASP A 172 14.60 -2.82 13.88
CA ASP A 172 15.65 -1.99 13.34
C ASP A 172 15.16 -1.27 12.09
N TYR A 173 15.01 0.06 12.18
CA TYR A 173 14.61 0.91 11.06
C TYR A 173 15.80 1.53 10.31
N PHE A 174 17.04 1.18 10.68
CA PHE A 174 18.23 1.69 10.01
C PHE A 174 18.57 0.83 8.79
N VAL A 175 17.83 1.06 7.70
CA VAL A 175 17.91 0.25 6.47
C VAL A 175 18.95 0.74 5.45
N GLY A 176 19.76 1.74 5.82
CA GLY A 176 20.74 2.36 4.92
C GLY A 176 20.13 3.34 3.92
N GLN A 177 20.93 3.76 2.94
CA GLN A 177 20.51 4.67 1.87
C GLN A 177 19.81 3.89 0.75
N ALA A 178 18.74 4.46 0.19
CA ALA A 178 18.16 3.93 -1.04
C ALA A 178 19.17 4.08 -2.20
N SER A 179 19.20 3.08 -3.09
CA SER A 179 19.89 3.18 -4.38
C SER A 179 18.88 3.62 -5.43
N PHE A 180 19.26 4.56 -6.30
CA PHE A 180 18.41 5.17 -7.32
C PHE A 180 19.15 5.26 -8.65
#